data_AF-A0A7V5UKS5-F1
#
_entry.id   AF-A0A7V5UKS5-F1
#
_cell.length_a   1.000
_cell.length_b   1.000
_cell.length_c   1.000
_cell.angle_alpha   90.00
_cell.angle_beta   90.00
_cell.angle_gamma   90.00
#
_symmetry.space_group_name_H-M   'P 1'
#
loop_
_entity.id
_entity.type
_entity.pdbx_description
1 polymer ?
#
loop_
_entity_poly.entity_id
_entity_poly.type
_entity_poly.pdbx_seq_one_letter_code
_entity_poly.pdbx_strand_id
1 'polypeptide(L)'
;MTSPARQYLKHAHSLLETVERQLDAIERAADWFAQSILAGRVVHLFGAGHSRILVEEMWPRYGSFPGFNPIVELSLTFHNLVVGANGQRQAMFLENQSGLAERIVRNFELSSNDSALIVSSS
;
A
#
# COMPACT_ATOMS: atom_id res chain seq x y z
N MET A 1 -29.11 -21.42 13.88
CA MET A 1 -27.99 -20.45 13.94
C MET A 1 -27.08 -20.68 12.74
N THR A 2 -26.67 -19.63 12.02
CA THR A 2 -25.69 -19.72 10.92
C THR A 2 -24.28 -19.94 11.49
N SER A 3 -23.51 -20.86 10.91
CA SER A 3 -22.15 -21.16 11.38
C SER A 3 -21.20 -19.97 11.21
N PRO A 4 -20.14 -19.85 12.03
CA PRO A 4 -19.13 -18.79 11.88
C PRO A 4 -18.52 -18.73 10.47
N ALA A 5 -18.24 -19.88 9.85
CA ALA A 5 -17.72 -19.94 8.48
C ALA A 5 -18.69 -19.32 7.46
N ARG A 6 -20.00 -19.56 7.60
CA ARG A 6 -21.01 -18.97 6.70
C ARG A 6 -21.17 -17.47 6.94
N GLN A 7 -21.01 -17.01 8.18
CA GLN A 7 -20.99 -15.57 8.48
C GLN A 7 -19.77 -14.89 7.86
N TYR A 8 -18.57 -15.47 8.01
CA TYR A 8 -17.35 -14.97 7.40
C TYR A 8 -17.47 -14.82 5.88
N LEU A 9 -17.91 -15.87 5.19
CA LEU A 9 -18.07 -15.84 3.72
C LEU A 9 -19.11 -14.79 3.30
N LYS A 10 -20.21 -14.65 4.05
CA LYS A 10 -21.21 -13.60 3.79
C LYS A 10 -20.59 -12.20 3.88
N HIS A 11 -19.77 -11.94 4.91
CA HIS A 11 -19.08 -10.66 5.05
C HIS A 11 -18.02 -10.45 3.95
N ALA A 12 -17.26 -11.48 3.58
CA ALA A 12 -16.31 -11.40 2.47
C ALA A 12 -17.01 -11.01 1.16
N HIS A 13 -18.19 -11.57 0.85
CA HIS A 13 -18.98 -11.14 -0.30
C HIS A 13 -19.37 -9.66 -0.25
N SER A 14 -19.76 -9.14 0.92
CA SER A 14 -20.09 -7.71 1.05
C SER A 14 -18.89 -6.77 0.82
N LEU A 15 -17.66 -7.26 1.04
CA LEU A 15 -16.46 -6.51 0.69
C LEU A 15 -16.31 -6.40 -0.84
N LEU A 16 -16.61 -7.45 -1.59
CA LEU A 16 -16.59 -7.42 -3.06
C LEU A 16 -17.57 -6.39 -3.61
N GLU A 17 -18.80 -6.34 -3.06
CA GLU A 17 -19.78 -5.31 -3.43
C GLU A 17 -19.29 -3.89 -3.10
N THR A 18 -18.49 -3.74 -2.03
CA THR A 18 -17.90 -2.46 -1.66
C THR A 18 -16.83 -2.03 -2.66
N VAL A 19 -15.96 -2.96 -3.07
CA VAL A 19 -14.94 -2.72 -4.10
C VAL A 19 -15.60 -2.37 -5.43
N GLU A 20 -16.68 -3.05 -5.82
CA GLU A 20 -17.41 -2.78 -7.07
C GLU A 20 -17.95 -1.34 -7.11
N ARG A 21 -18.43 -0.80 -5.99
CA ARG A 21 -18.86 0.60 -5.90
C ARG A 21 -17.72 1.63 -6.00
N GLN A 22 -16.46 1.18 -6.00
CA GLN A 22 -15.29 2.05 -6.12
C GLN A 22 -14.62 1.99 -7.50
N LEU A 23 -15.19 1.26 -8.48
CA LEU A 23 -14.59 1.07 -9.80
C LEU A 23 -14.24 2.39 -10.49
N ASP A 24 -15.12 3.38 -10.51
CA ASP A 24 -14.83 4.70 -11.11
C ASP A 24 -13.59 5.37 -10.50
N ALA A 25 -13.38 5.23 -9.18
CA ALA A 25 -12.22 5.79 -8.51
C ALA A 25 -10.94 4.99 -8.81
N ILE A 26 -11.06 3.67 -8.92
CA ILE A 26 -9.97 2.76 -9.28
C ILE A 26 -9.53 3.02 -10.72
N GLU A 27 -10.46 3.16 -11.66
CA GLU A 27 -10.19 3.49 -13.06
C GLU A 27 -9.51 4.84 -13.19
N ARG A 28 -10.00 5.86 -12.48
CA ARG A 28 -9.35 7.17 -12.46
C ARG A 28 -7.92 7.12 -11.92
N ALA A 29 -7.65 6.31 -10.89
CA ALA A 29 -6.29 6.12 -10.39
C ALA A 29 -5.41 5.39 -11.41
N ALA A 30 -5.97 4.39 -12.11
CA ALA A 30 -5.27 3.69 -13.19
C ALA A 30 -4.90 4.64 -14.35
N ASP A 31 -5.76 5.60 -14.70
CA ASP A 31 -5.46 6.62 -15.69
C ASP A 31 -4.28 7.51 -15.27
N TRP A 32 -4.24 7.96 -14.01
CA TRP A 32 -3.10 8.74 -13.49
C TRP A 32 -1.80 7.93 -13.54
N PHE A 33 -1.87 6.65 -13.16
CA PHE A 33 -0.71 5.76 -13.19
C PHE A 33 -0.20 5.55 -14.61
N ALA A 34 -1.11 5.30 -15.56
CA ALA A 34 -0.77 5.17 -16.98
C ALA A 34 -0.15 6.45 -17.53
N GLN A 35 -0.68 7.63 -17.18
CA GLN A 35 -0.12 8.92 -17.60
C GLN A 35 1.31 9.14 -17.10
N SER A 36 1.59 8.87 -15.82
CA SER A 36 2.96 8.96 -15.28
C SER A 36 3.90 8.00 -16.02
N ILE A 37 3.50 6.75 -16.22
CA ILE A 37 4.35 5.74 -16.87
C ILE A 37 4.62 6.09 -18.33
N LEU A 38 3.60 6.53 -19.08
CA LEU A 38 3.76 6.96 -20.47
C LEU A 38 4.64 8.22 -20.61
N ALA A 39 4.69 9.06 -19.58
CA ALA A 39 5.60 10.21 -19.52
C ALA A 39 7.05 9.82 -19.14
N GLY A 40 7.38 8.52 -19.08
CA GLY A 40 8.69 8.03 -18.66
C GLY A 40 8.95 8.22 -17.16
N ARG A 41 7.89 8.37 -16.37
CA ARG A 41 7.92 8.51 -14.91
C ARG A 41 7.40 7.24 -14.24
N VAL A 42 7.31 7.25 -12.91
CA VAL A 42 6.95 6.06 -12.12
C VAL A 42 5.76 6.31 -11.22
N VAL A 43 5.18 5.21 -10.75
CA VAL A 43 4.19 5.18 -9.67
C VAL A 43 4.87 4.66 -8.42
N HIS A 44 5.08 5.52 -7.43
CA HIS A 44 5.67 5.14 -6.15
C HIS A 44 4.64 4.39 -5.30
N LEU A 45 5.02 3.25 -4.75
CA LEU A 45 4.16 2.42 -3.91
C LEU A 45 4.66 2.47 -2.47
N PHE A 46 3.77 2.76 -1.52
CA PHE A 46 4.11 2.78 -0.10
C PHE A 46 2.99 2.22 0.77
N GLY A 47 3.37 1.53 1.84
CA GLY A 47 2.47 1.08 2.88
C GLY A 47 3.25 0.73 4.14
N ALA A 48 2.73 1.10 5.30
CA ALA A 48 3.30 0.75 6.60
C ALA A 48 2.63 -0.50 7.18
N GLY A 49 3.37 -1.27 7.99
CA GLY A 49 2.88 -2.47 8.63
C GLY A 49 2.34 -3.51 7.64
N HIS A 50 1.11 -3.98 7.87
CA HIS A 50 0.46 -4.96 6.99
C HIS A 50 0.09 -4.38 5.62
N SER A 51 -0.11 -3.06 5.50
CA SER A 51 -0.44 -2.41 4.22
C SER A 51 0.68 -2.56 3.19
N ARG A 52 1.91 -2.83 3.66
CA ARG A 52 3.07 -3.21 2.82
C ARG A 52 2.77 -4.41 1.91
N ILE A 53 1.91 -5.34 2.31
CA ILE A 53 1.57 -6.52 1.50
C ILE A 53 1.05 -6.10 0.11
N LEU A 54 0.30 -4.99 0.02
CA LEU A 54 -0.15 -4.48 -1.28
C LEU A 54 1.00 -3.92 -2.14
N VAL A 55 2.06 -3.40 -1.53
CA VAL A 55 3.28 -3.00 -2.28
C VAL A 55 3.97 -4.24 -2.87
N GLU A 56 4.08 -5.31 -2.08
CA GLU A 56 4.71 -6.57 -2.49
C GLU A 56 3.92 -7.30 -3.58
N GLU A 57 2.58 -7.28 -3.50
CA GLU A 57 1.70 -7.86 -4.52
C GLU A 57 1.83 -7.14 -5.87
N MET A 58 2.09 -5.84 -5.84
CA MET A 58 2.18 -5.01 -7.04
C MET A 58 3.53 -5.14 -7.75
N TRP A 59 4.66 -5.08 -7.03
CA TRP A 59 5.98 -5.14 -7.66
C TRP A 59 7.12 -5.55 -6.70
N PRO A 60 8.09 -6.38 -7.14
CA PRO A 60 8.16 -7.09 -8.42
C PRO A 60 7.35 -8.39 -8.39
N ARG A 61 6.44 -8.58 -9.36
CA ARG A 61 5.66 -9.82 -9.53
C ARG A 61 5.66 -10.25 -10.99
N TYR A 62 5.71 -11.56 -11.26
CA TYR A 62 5.46 -12.07 -12.62
C TYR A 62 4.05 -11.68 -13.09
N GLY A 63 3.98 -10.97 -14.22
CA GLY A 63 2.74 -10.38 -14.73
C GLY A 63 2.47 -8.94 -14.27
N SER A 64 3.37 -8.33 -13.50
CA SER A 64 3.40 -6.88 -13.29
C SER A 64 4.09 -6.17 -14.46
N PHE A 65 3.88 -4.85 -14.59
CA PHE A 65 4.44 -4.02 -15.65
C PHE A 65 5.52 -3.07 -15.12
N PRO A 66 6.59 -2.80 -15.90
CA PRO A 66 7.56 -1.77 -15.55
C PRO A 66 6.89 -0.41 -15.36
N GLY A 67 7.28 0.32 -14.31
CA GLY A 67 6.73 1.64 -14.00
C GLY A 67 6.26 1.78 -12.55
N PHE A 68 6.00 0.69 -11.84
CA PHE A 68 5.84 0.71 -10.39
C PHE A 68 7.19 0.72 -9.68
N ASN A 69 7.30 1.57 -8.66
CA ASN A 69 8.50 1.71 -7.84
C ASN A 69 8.16 1.53 -6.34
N PRO A 70 8.52 0.41 -5.71
CA PRO A 70 8.22 0.17 -4.30
C PRO A 70 9.15 0.96 -3.38
N ILE A 71 8.58 1.73 -2.47
CA ILE A 71 9.27 2.40 -1.37
C ILE A 71 9.02 1.57 -0.11
N VAL A 72 9.98 0.70 0.23
CA VAL A 72 9.88 -0.24 1.36
C VAL A 72 10.77 0.22 2.50
N GLU A 73 10.18 0.89 3.49
CA GLU A 73 10.90 1.35 4.68
C GLU A 73 11.02 0.22 5.72
N LEU A 74 12.22 -0.34 5.88
CA LEU A 74 12.48 -1.51 6.72
C LEU A 74 12.04 -1.36 8.19
N SER A 75 12.08 -0.13 8.72
CA SER A 75 11.63 0.15 10.09
C SER A 75 10.10 0.09 10.26
N LEU A 76 9.32 0.24 9.18
CA LEU A 76 7.84 0.17 9.17
C LEU A 76 7.31 -1.15 8.62
N THR A 77 8.20 -2.12 8.49
CA THR A 77 8.04 -3.29 7.63
C THR A 77 7.83 -4.57 8.45
N PHE A 78 8.30 -4.55 9.69
CA PHE A 78 8.02 -5.57 10.70
C PHE A 78 6.61 -5.38 11.25
N HIS A 79 5.75 -6.37 11.00
CA HIS A 79 4.35 -6.36 11.44
C HIS A 79 3.91 -7.69 12.07
N ASN A 80 4.84 -8.64 12.24
CA ASN A 80 4.59 -9.97 12.80
C ASN A 80 4.85 -10.04 14.31
N LEU A 81 5.72 -9.17 14.86
CA LEU A 81 6.08 -9.16 16.27
C LEU A 81 5.15 -8.24 17.08
N VAL A 82 4.54 -8.78 18.13
CA VAL A 82 3.79 -7.97 19.10
C VAL A 82 4.72 -7.33 20.13
N VAL A 83 5.76 -8.07 20.55
CA VAL A 83 6.77 -7.65 21.54
C VAL A 83 8.18 -7.91 21.04
N GLY A 84 9.18 -7.24 21.63
CA GLY A 84 10.59 -7.35 21.24
C GLY A 84 11.04 -6.20 20.34
N ALA A 85 12.17 -6.40 19.65
CA ALA A 85 12.72 -5.41 18.73
C ALA A 85 11.73 -5.15 17.58
N ASN A 86 11.34 -3.89 17.41
CA ASN A 86 10.30 -3.45 16.49
C ASN A 86 8.93 -4.15 16.69
N GLY A 87 8.57 -4.44 17.95
CA GLY A 87 7.23 -4.86 18.30
C GLY A 87 6.20 -3.74 18.11
N GLN A 88 4.91 -4.07 18.22
CA GLN A 88 3.78 -3.19 17.85
C GLN A 88 3.88 -1.75 18.39
N ARG A 89 4.30 -1.55 19.65
CA ARG A 89 4.43 -0.19 20.25
C ARG A 89 5.51 0.64 19.57
N GLN A 90 6.63 0.03 19.20
CA GLN A 90 7.72 0.71 18.51
C GLN A 90 7.32 1.01 17.07
N ALA A 91 6.69 0.06 16.38
CA ALA A 91 6.17 0.26 15.03
C ALA A 91 5.15 1.42 14.98
N MET A 92 4.21 1.46 15.92
CA MET A 92 3.25 2.56 16.05
C MET A 92 3.93 3.90 16.38
N PHE A 93 4.97 3.91 17.21
CA PHE A 93 5.73 5.13 17.46
C PHE A 93 6.38 5.65 16.19
N LEU A 94 7.03 4.78 15.41
CA LEU A 94 7.67 5.14 14.15
C LEU A 94 6.64 5.65 13.13
N GLU A 95 5.50 4.97 12.99
CA GLU A 95 4.41 5.38 12.09
C GLU A 95 3.86 6.78 12.42
N ASN A 96 3.82 7.15 13.71
CA ASN A 96 3.35 8.46 14.17
C ASN A 96 4.47 9.52 14.25
N GLN A 97 5.70 9.19 13.87
CA GLN A 97 6.82 10.13 13.99
C GLN A 97 6.79 11.15 12.86
N SER A 98 6.39 12.39 13.20
CA SER A 98 6.47 13.52 12.27
C SER A 98 7.91 13.71 11.76
N GLY A 99 8.04 13.97 10.45
CA GLY A 99 9.32 14.10 9.77
C GLY A 99 9.88 12.78 9.20
N LEU A 100 9.32 11.60 9.54
CA LEU A 100 9.85 10.32 9.07
C LEU A 100 9.65 10.16 7.55
N ALA A 101 8.48 10.52 7.03
CA ALA A 101 8.19 10.44 5.59
C ALA A 101 9.22 11.21 4.76
N GLU A 102 9.58 12.43 5.18
CA GLU A 102 10.58 13.28 4.54
C GLU A 102 11.97 12.65 4.55
N ARG A 103 12.32 11.91 5.61
CA ARG A 103 13.59 11.16 5.66
C ARG A 103 13.59 9.98 4.70
N ILE A 104 12.46 9.29 4.55
CA ILE A 104 12.32 8.17 3.62
C ILE A 104 12.44 8.69 2.18
N VAL A 105 11.59 9.64 1.78
CA VAL A 105 11.49 10.09 0.39
C VAL A 105 12.71 10.87 -0.10
N ARG A 106 13.53 11.43 0.80
CA ARG A 106 14.81 12.06 0.46
C ARG A 106 15.76 11.10 -0.28
N ASN A 107 15.61 9.79 -0.11
CA ASN A 107 16.43 8.79 -0.78
C ASN A 107 15.95 8.47 -2.21
N PHE A 108 14.86 9.09 -2.67
CA PHE A 108 14.25 8.85 -3.97
C PHE A 108 14.24 10.14 -4.79
N GLU A 109 14.38 10.00 -6.11
CA GLU A 109 14.19 11.12 -7.03
C GLU A 109 12.70 11.27 -7.34
N LEU A 110 12.06 12.27 -6.73
CA LEU A 110 10.64 12.57 -6.95
C LEU A 110 10.46 13.65 -8.02
N SER A 111 9.40 13.51 -8.81
CA SER A 111 8.93 14.51 -9.76
C SER A 111 7.45 14.80 -9.53
N SER A 112 7.02 16.02 -9.86
CA SER A 112 5.60 16.37 -9.92
C SER A 112 4.82 15.61 -11.00
N ASN A 113 5.51 14.91 -11.90
CA ASN A 113 4.92 14.06 -12.92
C ASN A 113 4.84 12.58 -12.48
N ASP A 114 5.38 12.23 -11.31
CA ASP A 114 5.19 10.91 -10.71
C ASP A 114 3.78 10.81 -10.11
N SER A 115 3.28 9.58 -9.98
CA SER A 115 2.10 9.27 -9.18
C SER A 115 2.52 8.48 -7.93
N ALA A 116 1.63 8.40 -6.94
CA ALA A 116 1.85 7.56 -5.77
C ALA A 116 0.59 6.79 -5.37
N LEU A 117 0.78 5.53 -4.97
CA LEU A 117 -0.22 4.72 -4.26
C LEU A 117 0.26 4.53 -2.83
N ILE A 118 -0.44 5.16 -1.90
CA ILE A 118 -0.19 5.05 -0.46
C ILE A 118 -1.32 4.22 0.15
N VAL A 119 -0.97 3.10 0.78
CA VAL A 119 -1.94 2.17 1.36
C VAL A 119 -1.93 2.31 2.88
N SER A 120 -3.08 2.66 3.44
CA SER A 120 -3.36 2.64 4.88
C SER A 120 -4.78 2.14 5.12
N SER A 121 -4.97 1.33 6.16
CA SER A 121 -6.30 0.88 6.60
C SER A 121 -6.94 1.79 7.65
N SER A 122 -6.25 2.84 8.11
CA SER A 122 -6.69 3.80 9.13
C SER A 122 -6.21 5.22 8.85
#